data_AF-A0A969DHS6-F1
#
_entry.id   AF-A0A969DHS6-F1
#
_cell.length_a   1.000
_cell.length_b   1.000
_cell.length_c   1.000
_cell.angle_alpha   90.00
_cell.angle_beta   90.00
_cell.angle_gamma   90.00
#
_symmetry.space_group_name_H-M   'P 1'
#
loop_
_entity.id
_entity.type
_entity.pdbx_description
1 polymer ?
#
loop_
_entity_poly.entity_id
_entity_poly.type
_entity_poly.pdbx_seq_one_letter_code
_entity_poly.pdbx_strand_id
1 'polypeptide(L)'
;MNALEIPDAGTVLLDGHPVRAEAPGIDAVRAEVGMVFQHFHLFPHLTTLQNVMLAPVQVKGTPIGEAEALARRLLDRVGVGDKAGCIPDMLSGA
;
A
#
# COMPACT_ATOMS: atom_id res chain seq x y z
N MET A 1 12.80 -2.79 5.32
CA MET A 1 11.95 -3.68 6.15
C MET A 1 11.07 -2.81 7.04
N ASN A 2 9.76 -2.92 6.92
CA ASN A 2 8.74 -2.16 7.67
C ASN A 2 8.20 -2.94 8.89
N ALA A 3 9.06 -3.75 9.52
CA ALA A 3 8.74 -4.64 10.65
C ALA A 3 7.59 -5.64 10.38
N LEU A 4 7.52 -6.19 9.17
CA LEU A 4 6.71 -7.39 8.88
C LEU A 4 7.44 -8.70 9.20
N GLU A 5 8.76 -8.65 9.38
CA GLU A 5 9.57 -9.73 9.93
C GLU A 5 10.31 -9.19 11.15
N ILE A 6 10.34 -10.00 12.22
CA ILE A 6 11.09 -9.71 13.44
C ILE A 6 12.48 -10.34 13.26
N PRO A 7 13.57 -9.55 13.26
CA PRO A 7 14.91 -10.11 13.17
C PRO A 7 15.19 -11.02 14.37
N ASP A 8 15.80 -12.19 14.14
CA ASP A 8 16.23 -13.09 15.23
C ASP A 8 17.29 -12.43 16.14
N ALA A 9 18.05 -11.48 15.60
CA ALA A 9 18.96 -10.59 16.34
C ALA A 9 19.25 -9.30 15.55
N GLY A 10 19.67 -8.24 16.24
CA GLY A 10 20.05 -6.96 15.63
C GLY A 10 19.01 -5.84 15.82
N THR A 11 19.27 -4.66 15.27
CA THR A 11 18.35 -3.51 15.34
C THR A 11 18.22 -2.88 13.97
N VAL A 12 16.98 -2.71 13.51
CA VAL A 12 16.66 -2.00 12.26
C VAL A 12 16.34 -0.55 12.61
N LEU A 13 17.03 0.38 11.95
CA LEU A 13 16.80 1.82 12.08
C LEU A 13 16.11 2.33 10.80
N LEU A 14 15.03 3.11 10.95
CA LEU A 14 14.43 3.91 9.88
C LEU A 14 14.55 5.38 10.28
N ASP A 15 15.19 6.20 9.44
CA ASP A 15 15.49 7.61 9.71
C ASP A 15 16.16 7.87 11.08
N GLY A 16 16.98 6.91 11.54
CA GLY A 16 17.67 6.97 12.83
C GLY A 16 16.85 6.46 14.02
N HIS A 17 15.60 6.08 13.83
CA HIS A 17 14.72 5.55 14.87
C HIS A 17 14.62 4.02 14.82
N PRO A 18 14.74 3.32 15.97
CA PRO A 18 14.59 1.87 16.01
C PRO A 18 13.16 1.45 15.70
N VAL A 19 12.98 0.65 14.65
CA VAL A 19 11.68 0.08 14.28
C VAL A 19 11.51 -1.24 15.03
N ARG A 20 10.65 -1.25 16.06
CA ARG A 20 10.23 -2.45 16.78
C ARG A 20 8.75 -2.72 16.51
N ALA A 21 8.40 -3.98 16.29
CA ALA A 21 7.03 -4.37 15.96
C ALA A 21 6.02 -4.00 17.06
N GLU A 22 6.44 -3.97 18.33
CA GLU A 22 5.59 -3.60 19.47
C GLU A 22 5.62 -2.10 19.82
N ALA A 23 6.31 -1.25 19.06
CA ALA A 23 6.45 0.16 19.40
C ALA A 23 5.15 0.96 19.13
N PRO A 24 4.70 1.80 20.08
CA PRO A 24 3.62 2.74 19.80
C PRO A 24 4.06 3.70 18.68
N GLY A 25 3.31 3.73 17.57
CA GLY A 25 3.62 4.53 16.38
C GLY A 25 4.06 3.75 15.14
N ILE A 26 4.08 2.41 15.18
CA ILE A 26 4.44 1.59 14.02
C ILE A 26 3.53 1.83 12.79
N ASP A 27 2.27 2.23 13.01
CA ASP A 27 1.34 2.56 11.93
C ASP A 27 1.75 3.83 11.17
N ALA A 28 2.34 4.82 11.86
CA ALA A 28 2.88 6.01 11.21
C ALA A 28 4.08 5.66 10.33
N VAL A 29 4.97 4.80 10.83
CA VAL A 29 6.11 4.27 10.06
C VAL A 29 5.64 3.48 8.83
N ARG A 30 4.60 2.65 8.97
CA ARG A 30 4.01 1.89 7.85
C ARG A 30 3.31 2.77 6.82
N ALA A 31 2.81 3.94 7.21
CA ALA A 31 2.20 4.90 6.29
C ALA A 31 3.23 5.62 5.40
N GLU A 32 4.50 5.68 5.83
CA GLU A 32 5.62 6.28 5.09
C GLU A 32 6.37 5.26 4.22
N VAL A 33 6.41 3.99 4.64
CA VAL A 33 7.10 2.92 3.90
C VAL A 33 6.12 2.10 3.06
N GLY A 34 6.14 2.30 1.74
CA GLY A 34 5.42 1.45 0.78
C GLY A 34 6.07 0.07 0.63
N MET A 35 5.25 -0.99 0.63
CA MET A 35 5.71 -2.37 0.40
C MET A 35 5.01 -2.99 -0.80
N VAL A 36 5.78 -3.69 -1.63
CA VAL A 36 5.29 -4.49 -2.76
C VAL A 36 5.59 -5.95 -2.48
N PHE A 37 4.57 -6.80 -2.47
CA PHE A 37 4.70 -8.25 -2.26
C PHE A 37 4.88 -8.96 -3.61
N GLN A 38 5.63 -10.07 -3.63
CA GLN A 38 5.79 -10.89 -4.85
C GLN A 38 4.48 -11.57 -5.29
N HIS A 39 3.58 -11.86 -4.35
CA HIS A 39 2.22 -12.34 -4.64
C HIS A 39 1.24 -11.20 -4.40
N PHE A 40 0.26 -11.01 -5.29
CA PHE A 40 -0.67 -9.88 -5.24
C PHE A 40 -1.54 -9.96 -3.98
N HIS A 41 -1.18 -9.22 -2.93
CA HIS A 41 -2.03 -8.98 -1.75
C HIS A 41 -3.05 -7.86 -2.05
N LEU A 42 -3.79 -8.00 -3.15
CA LEU A 42 -4.90 -7.11 -3.48
C LEU A 42 -6.16 -7.61 -2.76
N PHE A 43 -7.03 -6.68 -2.36
CA PHE A 43 -8.35 -7.00 -1.85
C PHE A 43 -9.22 -7.48 -3.02
N PRO A 44 -9.63 -8.77 -3.05
CA PRO A 44 -10.25 -9.38 -4.24
C PRO A 44 -11.71 -8.94 -4.44
N HIS A 45 -12.31 -8.28 -3.45
CA HIS A 45 -13.67 -7.74 -3.52
C HIS A 45 -13.69 -6.26 -3.95
N LEU A 46 -12.53 -5.66 -4.20
CA LEU A 46 -12.36 -4.27 -4.61
C LEU A 46 -11.84 -4.19 -6.04
N THR A 47 -12.24 -3.17 -6.79
CA THR A 47 -11.62 -2.87 -8.08
C THR A 47 -10.17 -2.43 -7.90
N THR A 48 -9.41 -2.42 -8.99
CA THR A 48 -8.02 -1.93 -9.02
C THR A 48 -7.94 -0.49 -8.52
N LEU A 49 -8.87 0.37 -8.94
CA LEU A 49 -8.98 1.75 -8.45
C LEU A 49 -9.24 1.78 -6.94
N GLN A 50 -10.18 0.98 -6.45
CA GLN A 50 -10.52 0.93 -5.02
C GLN A 50 -9.37 0.42 -4.16
N ASN A 51 -8.60 -0.57 -4.65
CA ASN A 51 -7.39 -1.05 -3.98
C ASN A 51 -6.36 0.06 -3.77
N VAL A 52 -6.15 0.92 -4.78
CA VAL A 52 -5.19 2.04 -4.69
C VAL A 52 -5.73 3.18 -3.81
N MET A 53 -7.03 3.45 -3.83
CA MET A 53 -7.64 4.50 -3.01
C MET A 53 -7.76 4.15 -1.52
N LEU A 54 -7.80 2.86 -1.17
CA LEU A 54 -8.13 2.39 0.18
C LEU A 54 -7.23 3.00 1.26
N ALA A 55 -5.91 2.95 1.06
CA ALA A 55 -4.96 3.47 2.04
C ALA A 55 -5.01 5.01 2.19
N PRO A 56 -5.00 5.81 1.10
CA PRO A 56 -5.22 7.26 1.21
C PRO A 56 -6.49 7.66 1.96
N VAL A 57 -7.61 6.99 1.70
CA VAL A 57 -8.89 7.33 2.35
C VAL A 57 -8.92 6.90 3.81
N GLN A 58 -8.57 5.64 4.11
CA GLN A 58 -8.74 5.06 5.44
C GLN A 58 -7.63 5.44 6.42
N VAL A 59 -6.40 5.60 5.94
CA VAL A 59 -5.23 5.87 6.79
C VAL A 59 -4.91 7.36 6.85
N LYS A 60 -4.99 8.06 5.72
CA LYS A 60 -4.61 9.48 5.62
C LYS A 60 -5.81 10.44 5.64
N GLY A 61 -7.05 9.93 5.64
CA GLY A 61 -8.25 10.76 5.63
C GLY A 61 -8.42 11.59 4.35
N THR A 62 -7.78 11.19 3.25
CA THR A 62 -7.85 11.93 1.98
C THR A 62 -9.29 11.92 1.44
N PRO A 63 -9.83 13.08 0.99
CA PRO A 63 -11.14 13.13 0.36
C PRO A 63 -11.24 12.18 -0.85
N ILE A 64 -12.40 11.53 -1.03
CA ILE A 64 -12.60 10.51 -2.07
C ILE A 64 -12.24 11.04 -3.47
N GLY A 65 -12.64 12.26 -3.82
CA GLY A 65 -12.33 12.84 -5.12
C GLY A 65 -10.83 13.05 -5.37
N GLU A 66 -10.08 13.43 -4.33
CA GLU A 66 -8.62 13.57 -4.41
C GLU A 66 -7.93 12.20 -4.48
N ALA A 67 -8.41 11.23 -3.70
CA ALA A 67 -7.91 9.87 -3.72
C ALA A 67 -8.14 9.20 -5.09
N GLU A 68 -9.31 9.43 -5.71
CA GLU A 68 -9.62 8.93 -7.05
C GLU A 68 -8.69 9.53 -8.11
N ALA A 69 -8.51 10.85 -8.10
CA ALA A 69 -7.62 11.53 -9.04
C ALA A 69 -6.16 11.04 -8.89
N LEU A 70 -5.70 10.87 -7.65
CA LEU A 70 -4.38 10.31 -7.36
C LEU A 70 -4.26 8.87 -7.87
N ALA A 71 -5.25 8.02 -7.57
CA ALA A 71 -5.24 6.62 -7.95
C ALA A 71 -5.22 6.45 -9.47
N ARG A 72 -6.06 7.18 -10.20
CA ARG A 72 -6.07 7.18 -11.68
C ARG A 72 -4.70 7.56 -12.25
N ARG A 73 -4.11 8.65 -11.76
CA ARG A 73 -2.77 9.09 -12.19
C ARG A 73 -1.70 8.04 -11.92
N LEU A 74 -1.78 7.33 -10.80
CA LEU A 74 -0.83 6.25 -10.47
C LEU A 74 -1.03 5.05 -11.40
N LEU A 75 -2.27 4.65 -11.66
CA LEU A 75 -2.58 3.54 -12.57
C LEU A 75 -2.15 3.82 -14.01
N ASP A 76 -2.32 5.05 -14.50
CA ASP A 76 -1.82 5.47 -15.82
C ASP A 76 -0.30 5.40 -15.87
N ARG A 77 0.38 5.85 -14.80
CA ARG A 77 1.85 5.83 -14.72
C ARG A 77 2.42 4.42 -14.77
N VAL A 78 1.72 3.43 -14.24
CA VAL A 78 2.14 2.02 -14.26
C VAL A 78 1.52 1.22 -15.43
N GLY A 79 0.84 1.89 -16.37
CA GLY A 79 0.32 1.27 -17.60
C GLY A 79 -0.90 0.37 -17.42
N VAL A 80 -1.64 0.52 -16.32
CA VAL A 80 -2.86 -0.25 -16.02
C VAL A 80 -4.10 0.64 -15.81
N GLY A 81 -4.09 1.85 -16.37
CA GLY A 81 -5.21 2.80 -16.32
C GLY A 81 -6.53 2.19 -16.81
N ASP A 82 -6.49 1.47 -17.93
CA ASP A 82 -7.65 0.80 -18.54
C ASP A 82 -8.26 -0.29 -17.65
N LYS A 83 -7.51 -0.75 -16.65
CA LYS A 83 -7.90 -1.80 -15.70
C LYS A 83 -8.45 -1.24 -14.38
N ALA A 84 -8.63 0.09 -14.26
CA ALA A 84 -9.12 0.73 -13.05
C ALA A 84 -10.44 0.13 -12.52
N GLY A 85 -11.36 -0.24 -13.42
CA GLY A 85 -12.64 -0.87 -13.08
C GLY A 85 -12.58 -2.39 -12.88
N CYS A 86 -11.46 -3.04 -13.18
CA CYS A 86 -11.33 -4.48 -13.07
C CYS A 86 -11.10 -4.91 -11.62
N ILE A 87 -11.69 -6.04 -11.25
CA ILE A 87 -11.40 -6.74 -10.00
C ILE A 87 -10.10 -7.55 -10.19
N PRO A 88 -9.19 -7.60 -9.21
CA PRO A 88 -7.88 -8.27 -9.31
C PRO A 88 -7.91 -9.71 -9.84
N ASP A 89 -8.93 -10.50 -9.49
CA ASP A 89 -9.06 -11.89 -9.96
C ASP A 89 -9.28 -12.00 -11.48
N MET A 90 -9.60 -10.88 -12.14
CA MET A 90 -9.71 -10.74 -13.60
C MET A 90 -8.45 -10.16 -14.26
N LEU A 91 -7.42 -9.83 -13.47
CA LEU A 91 -6.12 -9.41 -13.96
C LEU A 91 -5.21 -10.63 -14.04
N SER A 92 -5.19 -11.27 -15.22
CA SER A 92 -4.25 -12.35 -15.49
C SER A 92 -2.83 -11.86 -15.18
N GLY A 93 -2.14 -12.59 -14.28
CA GLY A 93 -0.79 -12.27 -13.84
C GLY A 93 0.15 -12.03 -15.02
N ALA A 94 0.80 -10.88 -15.02
CA ALA A 94 1.96 -10.59 -15.85
C ALA A 94 3.22 -10.73 -15.00
#